data_AF-A0A5S3RQ79-F1
#
_entry.id   AF-A0A5S3RQ79-F1
#
_cell.length_a   1.000
_cell.length_b   1.000
_cell.length_c   1.000
_cell.angle_alpha   90.00
_cell.angle_beta   90.00
_cell.angle_gamma   90.00
#
_symmetry.space_group_name_H-M   'P 1'
#
loop_
_entity.id
_entity.type
_entity.pdbx_description
1 polymer ?
#
loop_
_entity_poly.entity_id
_entity_poly.type
_entity_poly.pdbx_seq_one_letter_code
_entity_poly.pdbx_strand_id
1 'polypeptide(L)'
;MNFCTRYQCNTCDTLIDCRIGMSNRDVQPFQFACPECSEQITFTLGLDNLEGAKEIKAFDALFTGDNHFVDLHLDFPVSFDKYVKGETAFMRVIGSIGEDSFYHLSSRLDALNRLGKHHRSLKRLISQYRQGNIKGFEKVLKSLTDLNFITIKSHKKQDFIAALYSVTSVISSPFTIHEHNKELSKGMPNLLFKLYTEHNENLSEFFDSLLNTGFLKTVHYDTISLYPRLINLELPLRPALYYDYIEEELGDVPARVSTQSFDTCNNTYKDLAEVYSRQLVLIAGLNNLIHRGNFNLFSDDVRFSKKTGKIIQAFSSLNNYANVDLGKKLFAIDESFFKFDENAIDNRLRNGIAHYKHEYNEVTQIITYSSAKEGLARDTTIDITFMEFLRKMLLLFREVHSLNHVIKALLFHVTLILKKDI
;
A
#
# COMPACT_ATOMS: atom_id res chain seq x y z
N MET A 1 27.80 0.71 6.32
CA MET A 1 28.78 1.80 6.59
C MET A 1 27.99 3.01 7.05
N ASN A 2 28.51 3.82 7.98
CA ASN A 2 27.83 5.01 8.48
C ASN A 2 28.77 6.20 8.43
N PHE A 3 28.21 7.39 8.26
CA PHE A 3 28.92 8.66 8.28
C PHE A 3 28.37 9.52 9.41
N CYS A 4 29.24 10.03 10.28
CA CYS A 4 28.87 11.02 11.29
C CYS A 4 29.16 12.42 10.73
N THR A 5 28.25 13.36 10.96
CA THR A 5 28.43 14.78 10.64
C THR A 5 27.70 15.64 11.67
N ARG A 6 27.97 16.94 11.66
CA ARG A 6 27.30 17.92 12.50
C ARG A 6 26.73 19.03 11.63
N TYR A 7 25.48 19.39 11.88
CA TYR A 7 24.80 20.49 11.22
C TYR A 7 24.56 21.63 12.21
N GLN A 8 24.65 22.86 11.72
CA GLN A 8 24.15 24.04 12.42
C GLN A 8 22.93 24.57 11.67
N CYS A 9 21.77 24.63 12.34
CA CYS A 9 20.55 25.18 11.77
C CYS A 9 20.74 26.66 11.38
N ASN A 10 20.30 27.04 10.18
CA ASN A 10 20.44 28.44 9.71
C ASN A 10 19.46 29.40 10.41
N THR A 11 18.40 28.90 11.04
CA THR A 11 17.32 29.70 11.63
C THR A 11 17.53 29.98 13.11
N CYS A 12 17.97 28.98 13.88
CA CYS A 12 18.11 29.09 15.35
C CYS A 12 19.52 28.79 15.87
N ASP A 13 20.50 28.57 14.97
CA ASP A 13 21.90 28.26 15.29
C ASP A 13 22.14 26.98 16.12
N THR A 14 21.09 26.21 16.40
CA THR A 14 21.19 24.92 17.12
C THR A 14 22.11 23.95 16.39
N LEU A 15 23.01 23.33 17.14
CA LEU A 15 23.87 22.26 16.69
C LEU A 15 23.16 20.91 16.77
N ILE A 16 23.32 20.11 15.72
CA ILE A 16 22.65 18.83 15.56
C ILE A 16 23.69 17.80 15.11
N ASP A 17 23.89 16.79 15.95
CA ASP A 17 24.73 15.63 15.64
C ASP A 17 23.93 14.65 14.78
N CYS A 18 24.47 14.27 13.63
CA CYS A 18 23.78 13.44 12.67
C CYS A 18 24.61 12.22 12.28
N ARG A 19 24.00 11.04 12.39
CA ARG A 19 24.54 9.79 11.86
C ARG A 19 23.73 9.37 10.65
N ILE A 20 24.41 9.12 9.53
CA ILE A 20 23.81 8.76 8.25
C ILE A 20 24.26 7.35 7.90
N GLY A 21 23.31 6.42 7.84
CA GLY A 21 23.55 5.06 7.39
C GLY A 21 23.44 4.94 5.88
N MET A 22 24.39 4.22 5.28
CA MET A 22 24.41 3.95 3.85
C MET A 22 23.30 2.96 3.48
N SER A 23 22.32 3.44 2.73
CA SER A 23 21.27 2.62 2.11
C SER A 23 21.81 1.83 0.92
N ASN A 24 21.07 0.80 0.53
CA ASN A 24 21.27 0.04 -0.70
C ASN A 24 20.85 0.84 -1.96
N ARG A 25 21.27 2.10 -2.11
CA ARG A 25 20.89 2.98 -3.22
C ARG A 25 22.03 3.86 -3.68
N ASP A 26 22.05 4.11 -4.99
CA ASP A 26 22.98 5.04 -5.64
C ASP A 26 22.70 6.51 -5.24
N VAL A 27 21.42 6.87 -5.08
CA VAL A 27 20.97 8.22 -4.71
C VAL A 27 20.19 8.16 -3.40
N GLN A 28 20.64 8.92 -2.40
CA GLN A 28 20.09 8.90 -1.05
C GLN A 28 19.68 10.32 -0.61
N PRO A 29 18.44 10.75 -0.93
CA PRO A 29 17.91 12.02 -0.47
C PRO A 29 17.46 11.89 0.99
N PHE A 30 17.84 12.84 1.82
CA PHE A 30 17.46 12.92 3.23
C PHE A 30 16.79 14.25 3.53
N GLN A 31 15.87 14.19 4.49
CA GLN A 31 15.22 15.36 5.08
C GLN A 31 15.01 15.10 6.56
N PHE A 32 15.26 16.12 7.39
CA PHE A 32 14.83 16.15 8.79
C PHE A 32 14.50 17.59 9.20
N ALA A 33 13.82 17.78 10.32
CA ALA A 33 13.51 19.12 10.83
C ALA A 33 14.38 19.43 12.05
N CYS A 34 14.78 20.69 12.20
CA CYS A 34 15.50 21.15 13.37
C CYS A 34 14.67 20.83 14.64
N PRO A 35 15.25 20.16 15.66
CA PRO A 35 14.52 19.81 16.88
C PRO A 35 14.01 21.01 17.69
N GLU A 36 14.63 22.19 17.53
CA GLU A 36 14.29 23.40 18.29
C GLU A 36 13.30 24.32 17.56
N CYS A 37 13.52 24.59 16.28
CA CYS A 37 12.74 25.59 15.52
C CYS A 37 11.94 25.03 14.35
N SER A 38 11.99 23.71 14.12
CA SER A 38 11.29 23.03 13.02
C SER A 38 11.74 23.39 11.60
N GLU A 39 12.82 24.16 11.42
CA GLU A 39 13.41 24.43 10.10
C GLU A 39 13.70 23.12 9.35
N GLN A 40 13.27 23.01 8.09
CA GLN A 40 13.53 21.83 7.27
C GLN A 40 14.98 21.83 6.78
N ILE A 41 15.69 20.74 7.06
CA ILE A 41 17.06 20.50 6.61
C ILE A 41 17.00 19.37 5.59
N THR A 42 17.37 19.66 4.34
CA THR A 42 17.30 18.74 3.20
C THR A 42 18.67 18.63 2.54
N PHE A 43 19.03 17.43 2.09
CA PHE A 43 20.25 17.22 1.32
C PHE A 43 20.18 15.88 0.59
N THR A 44 21.00 15.71 -0.45
CA THR A 44 21.24 14.42 -1.08
C THR A 44 22.67 14.00 -0.81
N LEU A 45 22.85 12.81 -0.26
CA LEU A 45 24.19 12.31 0.06
C LEU A 45 25.07 12.29 -1.22
N GLY A 46 26.24 12.90 -1.13
CA GLY A 46 27.20 13.00 -2.24
C GLY A 46 26.94 14.14 -3.23
N LEU A 47 25.89 14.95 -3.03
CA LEU A 47 25.66 16.19 -3.77
C LEU A 47 25.83 17.40 -2.85
N ASP A 48 26.26 18.52 -3.44
CA ASP A 48 26.39 19.80 -2.73
C ASP A 48 25.07 20.59 -2.82
N ASN A 49 24.05 20.10 -2.12
CA ASN A 49 22.69 20.66 -2.14
C ASN A 49 22.05 20.73 -0.75
N LEU A 50 22.84 20.97 0.29
CA LEU A 50 22.34 21.14 1.66
C LEU A 50 21.54 22.45 1.78
N GLU A 51 20.31 22.36 2.25
CA GLU A 51 19.42 23.49 2.55
C GLU A 51 19.02 23.48 4.04
N GLY A 52 18.66 24.64 4.60
CA GLY A 52 18.18 24.80 5.99
C GLY A 52 19.26 24.72 7.09
N ALA A 53 20.47 24.26 6.76
CA ALA A 53 21.60 24.21 7.67
C ALA A 53 22.93 24.44 6.95
N LYS A 54 24.01 24.56 7.72
CA LYS A 54 25.40 24.45 7.25
C LYS A 54 26.11 23.29 7.94
N GLU A 55 26.98 22.61 7.19
CA GLU A 55 27.80 21.52 7.73
C GLU A 55 28.98 22.07 8.55
N ILE A 56 29.17 21.52 9.75
CA ILE A 56 30.30 21.80 10.62
C ILE A 56 31.30 20.65 10.49
N LYS A 57 32.41 20.91 9.78
CA LYS A 57 33.46 19.90 9.53
C LYS A 57 34.39 19.66 10.72
N ALA A 58 34.48 20.63 11.63
CA ALA A 58 35.33 20.57 12.82
C ALA A 58 34.50 20.09 14.02
N PHE A 59 34.40 18.77 14.19
CA PHE A 59 33.76 18.14 15.35
C PHE A 59 34.39 16.77 15.62
N ASP A 60 34.22 16.26 16.84
CA ASP A 60 34.64 14.91 17.19
C ASP A 60 33.70 13.87 16.57
N ALA A 61 34.26 12.97 15.74
CA ALA A 61 33.48 11.95 15.03
C ALA A 61 32.70 11.00 15.96
N LEU A 62 33.12 10.91 17.23
CA LEU A 62 32.34 10.29 18.29
C LEU A 62 31.59 11.38 19.05
N PHE A 63 30.28 11.46 18.85
CA PHE A 63 29.44 12.43 19.55
C PHE A 63 29.49 12.21 21.07
N THR A 64 29.56 13.32 21.81
CA THR A 64 29.60 13.35 23.28
C THR A 64 28.21 13.24 23.90
N GLY A 65 27.15 13.50 23.13
CA GLY A 65 25.76 13.54 23.58
C GLY A 65 25.29 14.93 24.07
N ASP A 66 26.10 15.97 23.85
CA ASP A 66 25.79 17.34 24.29
C ASP A 66 24.79 18.07 23.37
N ASN A 67 24.66 17.62 22.11
CA ASN A 67 23.74 18.20 21.14
C ASN A 67 22.56 17.26 20.87
N HIS A 68 21.52 17.80 20.22
CA HIS A 68 20.47 16.98 19.64
C HIS A 68 21.04 15.97 18.66
N PHE A 69 20.52 14.75 18.67
CA PHE A 69 20.98 13.67 17.81
C PHE A 69 19.90 13.24 16.82
N VAL A 70 20.32 12.96 15.59
CA VAL A 70 19.45 12.47 14.51
C VAL A 70 20.14 11.30 13.80
N ASP A 71 19.45 10.15 13.75
CA ASP A 71 19.89 8.98 12.98
C ASP A 71 19.06 8.89 11.68
N LEU A 72 19.72 8.74 10.53
CA LEU A 72 19.09 8.72 9.21
C LEU A 72 19.46 7.45 8.45
N HIS A 73 18.46 6.73 7.90
CA HIS A 73 18.72 5.52 7.12
C HIS A 73 17.56 5.13 6.18
N LEU A 74 17.64 5.34 4.86
CA LEU A 74 16.47 5.19 3.97
C LEU A 74 15.76 3.83 3.96
N ASP A 75 16.48 2.73 4.24
CA ASP A 75 15.89 1.40 4.20
C ASP A 75 15.26 0.93 5.54
N PHE A 76 15.62 1.53 6.67
CA PHE A 76 15.36 0.96 8.00
C PHE A 76 14.72 1.98 8.95
N PRO A 77 13.88 1.54 9.89
CA PRO A 77 13.42 2.42 10.95
C PRO A 77 14.58 3.01 11.74
N VAL A 78 14.46 4.27 12.11
CA VAL A 78 15.43 5.00 12.95
C VAL A 78 14.82 5.29 14.32
N SER A 79 15.65 5.82 15.21
CA SER A 79 15.20 6.42 16.46
C SER A 79 15.89 7.77 16.60
N PHE A 80 15.18 8.74 17.17
CA PHE A 80 15.70 10.06 17.56
C PHE A 80 16.08 10.12 19.05
N ASP A 81 16.35 8.96 19.67
CA ASP A 81 16.85 8.86 21.04
C ASP A 81 18.29 9.41 21.16
N LYS A 82 18.84 9.40 22.37
CA LYS A 82 20.23 9.79 22.61
C LYS A 82 21.18 8.91 21.80
N TYR A 83 22.27 9.52 21.32
CA TYR A 83 23.32 8.80 20.59
C TYR A 83 23.91 7.66 21.44
N VAL A 84 23.90 6.44 20.87
CA VAL A 84 24.62 5.28 21.42
C VAL A 84 25.65 4.79 20.40
N LYS A 85 26.90 4.67 20.85
CA LYS A 85 28.02 4.22 20.02
C LYS A 85 27.83 2.76 19.59
N GLY A 86 27.93 2.49 18.30
CA GLY A 86 27.82 1.14 17.73
C GLY A 86 26.39 0.69 17.42
N GLU A 87 25.38 1.28 18.05
CA GLU A 87 23.96 0.99 17.80
C GLU A 87 23.43 1.74 16.58
N THR A 88 23.97 1.42 15.41
CA THR A 88 23.52 1.99 14.13
C THR A 88 22.21 1.35 13.68
N ALA A 89 21.39 2.03 12.88
CA ALA A 89 20.13 1.47 12.36
C ALA A 89 20.30 0.07 11.75
N PHE A 90 21.37 -0.15 10.97
CA PHE A 90 21.71 -1.46 10.40
C PHE A 90 22.00 -2.52 11.48
N MET A 91 22.82 -2.19 12.48
CA MET A 91 23.17 -3.13 13.55
C MET A 91 21.96 -3.48 14.42
N ARG A 92 21.08 -2.51 14.69
CA ARG A 92 19.81 -2.75 15.37
C ARG A 92 18.94 -3.69 14.55
N VAL A 93 18.73 -3.41 13.27
CA VAL A 93 17.92 -4.26 12.38
C VAL A 93 18.42 -5.69 12.35
N ILE A 94 19.70 -5.91 12.06
CA ILE A 94 20.28 -7.27 12.00
C ILE A 94 20.21 -7.96 13.37
N GLY A 95 20.48 -7.23 14.45
CA GLY A 95 20.37 -7.77 15.81
C GLY A 95 18.95 -8.22 16.16
N SER A 96 17.93 -7.49 15.70
CA SER A 96 16.53 -7.79 15.98
C SER A 96 15.95 -8.92 15.14
N ILE A 97 16.18 -8.93 13.80
CA ILE A 97 15.50 -9.89 12.90
C ILE A 97 16.37 -11.08 12.50
N GLY A 98 17.67 -11.03 12.79
CA GLY A 98 18.65 -12.03 12.39
C GLY A 98 19.04 -11.97 10.91
N GLU A 99 20.05 -12.75 10.56
CA GLU A 99 20.70 -12.72 9.24
C GLU A 99 19.79 -13.22 8.10
N ASP A 100 19.07 -14.33 8.30
CA ASP A 100 18.20 -14.92 7.26
C ASP A 100 17.05 -13.98 6.87
N SER A 101 16.37 -13.41 7.87
CA SER A 101 15.31 -12.41 7.67
C SER A 101 15.84 -11.16 6.98
N PHE A 102 17.04 -10.72 7.37
CA PHE A 102 17.71 -9.59 6.73
C PHE A 102 18.03 -9.86 5.25
N TYR A 103 18.53 -11.04 4.88
CA TYR A 103 18.76 -11.38 3.47
C TYR A 103 17.44 -11.33 2.67
N HIS A 104 16.36 -11.84 3.25
CA HIS A 104 15.04 -11.74 2.61
C HIS A 104 14.59 -10.29 2.46
N LEU A 105 14.72 -9.45 3.49
CA LEU A 105 14.41 -8.02 3.42
C LEU A 105 15.27 -7.30 2.36
N SER A 106 16.59 -7.54 2.36
CA SER A 106 17.52 -6.97 1.39
C SER A 106 17.11 -7.30 -0.05
N SER A 107 16.71 -8.54 -0.32
CA SER A 107 16.26 -8.96 -1.65
C SER A 107 15.01 -8.19 -2.13
N ARG A 108 14.12 -7.82 -1.20
CA ARG A 108 12.93 -7.01 -1.49
C ARG A 108 13.32 -5.56 -1.76
N LEU A 109 14.26 -5.00 -1.00
CA LEU A 109 14.80 -3.66 -1.24
C LEU A 109 15.52 -3.58 -2.61
N ASP A 110 16.24 -4.62 -3.01
CA ASP A 110 16.84 -4.74 -4.35
C ASP A 110 15.79 -4.80 -5.48
N ALA A 111 14.67 -5.49 -5.24
CA ALA A 111 13.55 -5.47 -6.17
C ALA A 111 12.93 -4.07 -6.29
N LEU A 112 12.78 -3.34 -5.18
CA LEU A 112 12.32 -1.94 -5.21
C LEU A 112 13.27 -1.03 -5.98
N ASN A 113 14.58 -1.18 -5.82
CA ASN A 113 15.58 -0.44 -6.60
C ASN A 113 15.37 -0.60 -8.11
N ARG A 114 15.19 -1.84 -8.55
CA ARG A 114 14.95 -2.15 -9.98
C ARG A 114 13.62 -1.56 -10.46
N LEU A 115 12.54 -1.73 -9.69
CA LEU A 115 11.23 -1.21 -10.05
C LEU A 115 11.19 0.33 -10.08
N GLY A 116 11.83 0.99 -9.11
CA GLY A 116 11.91 2.45 -9.01
C GLY A 116 12.54 3.08 -10.25
N LYS A 117 13.62 2.48 -10.78
CA LYS A 117 14.29 2.92 -12.03
C LYS A 117 13.34 2.97 -13.24
N HIS A 118 12.30 2.13 -13.22
CA HIS A 118 11.36 1.96 -14.34
C HIS A 118 9.97 2.55 -14.09
N HIS A 119 9.76 3.35 -13.03
CA HIS A 119 8.45 3.87 -12.65
C HIS A 119 7.63 4.45 -13.84
N ARG A 120 8.24 5.30 -14.67
CA ARG A 120 7.58 5.91 -15.84
C ARG A 120 7.14 4.86 -16.87
N SER A 121 7.99 3.86 -17.13
CA SER A 121 7.70 2.77 -18.05
C SER A 121 6.60 1.85 -17.53
N LEU A 122 6.60 1.54 -16.23
CA LEU A 122 5.54 0.76 -15.57
C LEU A 122 4.20 1.49 -15.65
N LYS A 123 4.17 2.80 -15.39
CA LYS A 123 2.98 3.65 -15.56
C LYS A 123 2.49 3.62 -17.02
N ARG A 124 3.40 3.74 -17.99
CA ARG A 124 3.07 3.67 -19.42
C ARG A 124 2.48 2.31 -19.79
N LEU A 125 3.03 1.22 -19.27
CA LEU A 125 2.55 -0.13 -19.52
C LEU A 125 1.09 -0.29 -19.08
N ILE A 126 0.74 0.14 -17.85
CA ILE A 126 -0.65 0.13 -17.36
C ILE A 126 -1.56 1.00 -18.25
N SER A 127 -1.07 2.18 -18.67
CA SER A 127 -1.83 3.06 -19.56
C SER A 127 -2.11 2.42 -20.93
N GLN A 128 -1.11 1.74 -21.53
CA GLN A 128 -1.29 1.05 -22.82
C GLN A 128 -2.29 -0.10 -22.70
N TYR A 129 -2.27 -0.82 -21.57
CA TYR A 129 -3.25 -1.86 -21.29
C TYR A 129 -4.67 -1.31 -21.23
N ARG A 130 -4.90 -0.24 -20.47
CA ARG A 130 -6.21 0.40 -20.33
C ARG A 130 -6.77 0.92 -21.65
N GLN A 131 -5.90 1.34 -22.56
CA GLN A 131 -6.27 1.79 -23.91
C GLN A 131 -6.52 0.63 -24.90
N GLY A 132 -6.28 -0.62 -24.49
CA GLY A 132 -6.36 -1.78 -25.39
C GLY A 132 -5.24 -1.85 -26.44
N ASN A 133 -4.17 -1.04 -26.29
CA ASN A 133 -3.08 -0.99 -27.26
C ASN A 133 -2.06 -2.10 -27.02
N ILE A 134 -2.34 -3.31 -27.53
CA ILE A 134 -1.48 -4.50 -27.35
C ILE A 134 -0.06 -4.26 -27.89
N LYS A 135 0.07 -3.67 -29.09
CA LYS A 135 1.39 -3.38 -29.69
C LYS A 135 2.19 -2.39 -28.86
N GLY A 136 1.52 -1.33 -28.38
CA GLY A 136 2.13 -0.34 -27.49
C GLY A 136 2.60 -0.98 -26.19
N PHE A 137 1.75 -1.79 -25.55
CA PHE A 137 2.08 -2.52 -24.34
C PHE A 137 3.27 -3.46 -24.54
N GLU A 138 3.26 -4.28 -25.59
CA GLU A 138 4.33 -5.23 -25.90
C GLU A 138 5.67 -4.52 -26.10
N LYS A 139 5.66 -3.37 -26.79
CA LYS A 139 6.85 -2.54 -26.97
C LYS A 139 7.41 -2.04 -25.63
N VAL A 140 6.54 -1.61 -24.70
CA VAL A 140 7.00 -1.22 -23.35
C VAL A 140 7.54 -2.43 -22.59
N LEU A 141 6.82 -3.55 -22.61
CA LEU A 141 7.19 -4.78 -21.92
C LEU A 141 8.59 -5.27 -22.35
N LYS A 142 8.87 -5.28 -23.67
CA LYS A 142 10.17 -5.66 -24.23
C LYS A 142 11.31 -4.71 -23.85
N SER A 143 11.02 -3.46 -23.47
CA SER A 143 12.04 -2.53 -22.99
C SER A 143 12.44 -2.73 -21.52
N LEU A 144 11.70 -3.57 -20.78
CA LEU A 144 11.90 -3.83 -19.35
C LEU A 144 12.54 -5.21 -19.13
N THR A 145 13.69 -5.44 -19.76
CA THR A 145 14.34 -6.77 -19.82
C THR A 145 14.88 -7.24 -18.48
N ASP A 146 15.19 -6.33 -17.55
CA ASP A 146 15.69 -6.61 -16.21
C ASP A 146 14.60 -7.01 -15.20
N LEU A 147 13.32 -6.87 -15.57
CA LEU A 147 12.16 -7.19 -14.72
C LEU A 147 11.50 -8.54 -15.02
N ASN A 148 12.10 -9.37 -15.88
CA ASN A 148 11.73 -10.79 -16.11
C ASN A 148 10.21 -11.06 -16.26
N PHE A 149 9.48 -10.19 -16.95
CA PHE A 149 8.05 -10.38 -17.18
C PHE A 149 7.77 -11.50 -18.19
N ILE A 150 6.60 -12.13 -18.08
CA ILE A 150 6.09 -13.04 -19.11
C ILE A 150 5.81 -12.25 -20.39
N THR A 151 6.39 -12.68 -21.51
CA THR A 151 6.14 -12.10 -22.83
C THR A 151 4.76 -12.47 -23.36
N ILE A 152 4.20 -11.59 -24.20
CA ILE A 152 2.93 -11.85 -24.87
C ILE A 152 3.12 -12.97 -25.89
N LYS A 153 2.42 -14.09 -25.70
CA LYS A 153 2.47 -15.25 -26.63
C LYS A 153 1.69 -15.01 -27.91
N SER A 154 0.57 -14.29 -27.83
CA SER A 154 -0.27 -13.92 -28.98
C SER A 154 -1.10 -12.68 -28.67
N HIS A 155 -1.73 -12.07 -29.67
CA HIS A 155 -2.62 -10.92 -29.47
C HIS A 155 -4.03 -11.30 -28.98
N LYS A 156 -4.23 -12.53 -28.49
CA LYS A 156 -5.50 -12.94 -27.88
C LYS A 156 -5.68 -12.29 -26.51
N LYS A 157 -6.93 -12.01 -26.12
CA LYS A 157 -7.27 -11.30 -24.86
C LYS A 157 -6.67 -12.00 -23.63
N GLN A 158 -6.74 -13.32 -23.56
CA GLN A 158 -6.20 -14.09 -22.43
C GLN A 158 -4.68 -13.95 -22.26
N ASP A 159 -3.93 -13.86 -23.36
CA ASP A 159 -2.47 -13.69 -23.31
C ASP A 159 -2.10 -12.26 -22.89
N PHE A 160 -2.90 -11.28 -23.31
CA PHE A 160 -2.76 -9.91 -22.88
C PHE A 160 -3.04 -9.73 -21.38
N ILE A 161 -4.12 -10.36 -20.89
CA ILE A 161 -4.45 -10.44 -19.46
C ILE A 161 -3.33 -11.15 -18.69
N ALA A 162 -2.84 -12.30 -19.17
CA ALA A 162 -1.77 -13.05 -18.52
C ALA A 162 -0.48 -12.23 -18.39
N ALA A 163 -0.09 -11.51 -19.44
CA ALA A 163 1.08 -10.62 -19.42
C ALA A 163 0.90 -9.48 -18.40
N LEU A 164 -0.27 -8.84 -18.34
CA LEU A 164 -0.56 -7.83 -17.32
C LEU A 164 -0.44 -8.41 -15.90
N TYR A 165 -0.97 -9.60 -15.65
CA TYR A 165 -0.91 -10.21 -14.32
C TYR A 165 0.52 -10.62 -13.91
N SER A 166 1.37 -10.98 -14.88
CA SER A 166 2.81 -11.13 -14.63
C SER A 166 3.42 -9.80 -14.19
N VAL A 167 3.05 -8.70 -14.85
CA VAL A 167 3.53 -7.36 -14.49
C VAL A 167 3.08 -6.97 -13.08
N THR A 168 1.80 -7.10 -12.75
CA THR A 168 1.31 -6.77 -11.40
C THR A 168 1.96 -7.64 -10.32
N SER A 169 2.24 -8.92 -10.61
CA SER A 169 2.90 -9.83 -9.68
C SER A 169 4.36 -9.44 -9.39
N VAL A 170 5.08 -8.97 -10.40
CA VAL A 170 6.46 -8.50 -10.23
C VAL A 170 6.48 -7.14 -9.54
N ILE A 171 5.56 -6.23 -9.86
CA ILE A 171 5.49 -4.92 -9.17
C ILE A 171 5.15 -5.09 -7.68
N SER A 172 4.27 -6.02 -7.32
CA SER A 172 3.88 -6.24 -5.93
C SER A 172 4.84 -7.09 -5.13
N SER A 173 5.72 -7.86 -5.76
CA SER A 173 6.57 -8.84 -5.07
C SER A 173 7.36 -8.29 -3.88
N PRO A 174 7.95 -7.08 -3.90
CA PRO A 174 8.63 -6.56 -2.71
C PRO A 174 7.68 -6.14 -1.58
N PHE A 175 6.39 -5.92 -1.86
CA PHE A 175 5.42 -5.45 -0.88
C PHE A 175 4.58 -6.56 -0.27
N THR A 176 4.53 -7.75 -0.87
CA THR A 176 3.62 -8.84 -0.48
C THR A 176 4.33 -10.06 0.08
N ILE A 177 3.61 -10.86 0.87
CA ILE A 177 4.03 -12.20 1.31
C ILE A 177 3.43 -13.23 0.35
N HIS A 178 4.25 -14.12 -0.22
CA HIS A 178 3.86 -14.94 -1.38
C HIS A 178 2.85 -16.06 -1.11
N GLU A 179 2.77 -16.57 0.12
CA GLU A 179 1.98 -17.76 0.46
C GLU A 179 0.47 -17.52 0.31
N HIS A 180 -0.05 -16.43 0.87
CA HIS A 180 -1.48 -16.10 0.83
C HIS A 180 -2.00 -15.89 -0.61
N ASN A 181 -1.21 -15.23 -1.45
CA ASN A 181 -1.56 -14.96 -2.85
C ASN A 181 -1.64 -16.25 -3.70
N LYS A 182 -0.84 -17.26 -3.36
CA LYS A 182 -0.82 -18.55 -4.05
C LYS A 182 -2.10 -19.34 -3.80
N GLU A 183 -2.63 -19.30 -2.57
CA GLU A 183 -3.88 -19.97 -2.21
C GLU A 183 -5.05 -19.41 -3.00
N LEU A 184 -5.24 -18.08 -2.98
CA LEU A 184 -6.32 -17.42 -3.72
C LEU A 184 -6.20 -17.62 -5.23
N SER A 185 -5.00 -17.43 -5.81
CA SER A 185 -4.83 -17.59 -7.25
C SER A 185 -5.08 -19.03 -7.74
N LYS A 186 -4.93 -20.05 -6.88
CA LYS A 186 -5.21 -21.45 -7.22
C LYS A 186 -6.64 -21.87 -6.89
N GLY A 187 -7.20 -21.37 -5.79
CA GLY A 187 -8.54 -21.71 -5.32
C GLY A 187 -9.65 -21.08 -6.17
N MET A 188 -9.45 -19.84 -6.62
CA MET A 188 -10.49 -19.09 -7.33
C MET A 188 -11.02 -19.76 -8.61
N PRO A 189 -10.18 -20.31 -9.51
CA PRO A 189 -10.69 -21.05 -10.67
C PRO A 189 -11.58 -22.25 -10.28
N ASN A 190 -11.21 -22.98 -9.23
CA ASN A 190 -12.00 -24.13 -8.75
C ASN A 190 -13.33 -23.67 -8.15
N LEU A 191 -13.31 -22.58 -7.37
CA LEU A 191 -14.50 -21.97 -6.83
C LEU A 191 -15.48 -21.54 -7.93
N LEU A 192 -14.98 -20.83 -8.96
CA LEU A 192 -15.79 -20.41 -10.08
C LEU A 192 -16.33 -21.60 -10.89
N PHE A 193 -15.54 -22.66 -11.05
CA PHE A 193 -16.01 -23.89 -11.70
C PHE A 193 -17.13 -24.58 -10.90
N LYS A 194 -17.01 -24.64 -9.58
CA LYS A 194 -18.06 -25.16 -8.68
C LYS A 194 -19.34 -24.34 -8.82
N LEU A 195 -19.26 -23.01 -8.69
CA LEU A 195 -20.41 -22.11 -8.87
C LEU A 195 -21.02 -22.21 -10.26
N TYR A 196 -20.21 -22.38 -11.30
CA TYR A 196 -20.68 -22.54 -12.68
C TYR A 196 -21.46 -23.84 -12.87
N THR A 197 -21.12 -24.88 -12.10
CA THR A 197 -21.78 -26.19 -12.15
C THR A 197 -23.05 -26.21 -11.30
N GLU A 198 -23.03 -25.62 -10.10
CA GLU A 198 -24.12 -25.68 -9.13
C GLU A 198 -25.14 -24.53 -9.29
N HIS A 199 -24.69 -23.36 -9.74
CA HIS A 199 -25.48 -22.12 -9.79
C HIS A 199 -25.30 -21.37 -11.11
N ASN A 200 -25.26 -22.10 -12.24
CA ASN A 200 -24.93 -21.57 -13.56
C ASN A 200 -25.71 -20.29 -13.95
N GLU A 201 -27.03 -20.32 -13.78
CA GLU A 201 -27.93 -19.21 -14.16
C GLU A 201 -27.62 -17.96 -13.33
N ASN A 202 -27.59 -18.09 -12.00
CA ASN A 202 -27.30 -16.97 -11.10
C ASN A 202 -25.85 -16.46 -11.23
N LEU A 203 -24.88 -17.34 -11.51
CA LEU A 203 -23.51 -16.92 -11.81
C LEU A 203 -23.44 -16.15 -13.13
N SER A 204 -24.18 -16.59 -14.15
CA SER A 204 -24.26 -15.90 -15.43
C SER A 204 -24.91 -14.53 -15.29
N GLU A 205 -26.01 -14.43 -14.53
CA GLU A 205 -26.68 -13.16 -14.23
C GLU A 205 -25.77 -12.22 -13.43
N PHE A 206 -24.99 -12.75 -12.48
CA PHE A 206 -23.97 -11.98 -11.77
C PHE A 206 -22.94 -11.36 -12.74
N PHE A 207 -22.38 -12.17 -13.66
CA PHE A 207 -21.46 -11.64 -14.67
C PHE A 207 -22.13 -10.64 -15.60
N ASP A 208 -23.36 -10.86 -16.03
CA ASP A 208 -24.11 -9.92 -16.86
C ASP A 208 -24.33 -8.59 -16.14
N SER A 209 -24.69 -8.62 -14.85
CA SER A 209 -24.77 -7.42 -14.02
C SER A 209 -23.43 -6.68 -13.97
N LEU A 210 -22.32 -7.39 -13.77
CA LEU A 210 -20.98 -6.78 -13.69
C LEU A 210 -20.51 -6.18 -15.02
N LEU A 211 -20.84 -6.81 -16.14
CA LEU A 211 -20.45 -6.37 -17.48
C LEU A 211 -21.34 -5.21 -17.98
N ASN A 212 -22.66 -5.31 -17.83
CA ASN A 212 -23.61 -4.28 -18.26
C ASN A 212 -23.42 -2.96 -17.53
N THR A 213 -23.02 -3.00 -16.26
CA THR A 213 -22.70 -1.81 -15.46
C THR A 213 -21.27 -1.30 -15.69
N GLY A 214 -20.42 -2.06 -16.40
CA GLY A 214 -18.99 -1.76 -16.53
C GLY A 214 -18.21 -1.88 -15.21
N PHE A 215 -18.81 -2.46 -14.16
CA PHE A 215 -18.24 -2.50 -12.82
C PHE A 215 -16.91 -3.29 -12.78
N LEU A 216 -16.88 -4.50 -13.37
CA LEU A 216 -15.69 -5.35 -13.35
C LEU A 216 -14.50 -4.67 -14.03
N LYS A 217 -14.73 -4.04 -15.19
CA LYS A 217 -13.72 -3.27 -15.92
C LYS A 217 -13.22 -2.08 -15.12
N THR A 218 -14.12 -1.34 -14.49
CA THR A 218 -13.78 -0.16 -13.69
C THR A 218 -12.92 -0.55 -12.48
N VAL A 219 -13.38 -1.53 -11.68
CA VAL A 219 -12.63 -2.04 -10.53
C VAL A 219 -11.27 -2.60 -10.93
N HIS A 220 -11.19 -3.34 -12.05
CA HIS A 220 -9.91 -3.82 -12.58
C HIS A 220 -8.96 -2.67 -12.91
N TYR A 221 -9.43 -1.66 -13.66
CA TYR A 221 -8.62 -0.53 -14.08
C TYR A 221 -8.15 0.33 -12.92
N ASP A 222 -8.99 0.52 -11.91
CA ASP A 222 -8.62 1.27 -10.72
C ASP A 222 -7.60 0.50 -9.88
N THR A 223 -7.79 -0.81 -9.73
CA THR A 223 -6.83 -1.71 -9.05
C THR A 223 -5.44 -1.64 -9.69
N ILE A 224 -5.34 -1.84 -11.01
CA ILE A 224 -4.02 -1.85 -11.68
C ILE A 224 -3.36 -0.47 -11.74
N SER A 225 -4.14 0.61 -11.61
CA SER A 225 -3.64 1.97 -11.60
C SER A 225 -2.93 2.34 -10.29
N LEU A 226 -3.14 1.57 -9.21
CA LEU A 226 -2.48 1.76 -7.92
C LEU A 226 -1.01 1.29 -7.92
N TYR A 227 -0.67 0.27 -8.72
CA TYR A 227 0.65 -0.34 -8.70
C TYR A 227 1.78 0.67 -9.03
N PRO A 228 1.70 1.47 -10.11
CA PRO A 228 2.72 2.49 -10.35
C PRO A 228 2.75 3.56 -9.26
N ARG A 229 1.60 3.94 -8.67
CA ARG A 229 1.54 4.94 -7.59
C ARG A 229 2.31 4.47 -6.36
N LEU A 230 2.15 3.19 -5.99
CA LEU A 230 2.90 2.61 -4.88
C LEU A 230 4.41 2.59 -5.15
N ILE A 231 4.84 2.29 -6.38
CA ILE A 231 6.26 2.38 -6.75
C ILE A 231 6.81 3.81 -6.61
N ASN A 232 5.99 4.84 -6.85
CA ASN A 232 6.41 6.21 -6.60
C ASN A 232 6.61 6.51 -5.11
N LEU A 233 6.02 5.70 -4.22
CA LEU A 233 6.15 5.78 -2.77
C LEU A 233 7.14 4.77 -2.20
N GLU A 234 7.97 4.15 -3.03
CA GLU A 234 8.90 3.11 -2.57
C GLU A 234 9.86 3.62 -1.48
N LEU A 235 10.37 4.85 -1.60
CA LEU A 235 11.27 5.46 -0.61
C LEU A 235 10.67 5.48 0.81
N PRO A 236 9.53 6.15 1.07
CA PRO A 236 8.95 6.16 2.41
C PRO A 236 8.47 4.78 2.86
N LEU A 237 8.15 3.85 1.94
CA LEU A 237 7.65 2.52 2.30
C LEU A 237 8.73 1.50 2.70
N ARG A 238 10.01 1.70 2.35
CA ARG A 238 11.09 0.74 2.65
C ARG A 238 11.17 0.36 4.13
N PRO A 239 11.18 1.32 5.08
CA PRO A 239 11.27 1.00 6.50
C PRO A 239 10.08 0.19 7.00
N ALA A 240 8.89 0.38 6.41
CA ALA A 240 7.69 -0.37 6.79
C ALA A 240 7.78 -1.87 6.44
N LEU A 241 8.69 -2.27 5.54
CA LEU A 241 8.94 -3.66 5.20
C LEU A 241 9.69 -4.42 6.32
N TYR A 242 10.46 -3.72 7.16
CA TYR A 242 11.16 -4.31 8.30
C TYR A 242 10.18 -4.97 9.28
N TYR A 243 9.02 -4.35 9.50
CA TYR A 243 7.96 -4.87 10.38
C TYR A 243 7.21 -6.09 9.84
N ASP A 244 7.65 -6.69 8.73
CA ASP A 244 7.22 -8.04 8.35
C ASP A 244 7.95 -9.15 9.10
N TYR A 245 9.08 -8.83 9.73
CA TYR A 245 9.97 -9.82 10.34
C TYR A 245 9.97 -9.75 11.87
N ILE A 246 9.23 -8.79 12.44
CA ILE A 246 9.24 -8.56 13.87
C ILE A 246 7.92 -7.98 14.37
N GLU A 247 7.51 -8.43 15.56
CA GLU A 247 6.40 -7.89 16.32
C GLU A 247 6.96 -7.00 17.44
N GLU A 248 7.39 -5.80 17.06
CA GLU A 248 7.92 -4.77 17.97
C GLU A 248 7.13 -3.46 17.82
N GLU A 249 7.30 -2.56 18.79
CA GLU A 249 6.81 -1.19 18.66
C GLU A 249 7.36 -0.53 17.39
N LEU A 250 6.50 0.23 16.72
CA LEU A 250 6.88 0.92 15.49
C LEU A 250 7.78 2.12 15.85
N GLY A 251 9.00 2.10 15.33
CA GLY A 251 9.95 3.19 15.41
C GLY A 251 9.68 4.27 14.36
N ASP A 252 10.57 5.25 14.28
CA ASP A 252 10.38 6.43 13.45
C ASP A 252 10.81 6.22 11.99
N VAL A 253 10.28 7.06 11.10
CA VAL A 253 10.65 7.02 9.69
C VAL A 253 11.99 7.74 9.49
N PRO A 254 13.00 7.10 8.88
CA PRO A 254 14.38 7.58 8.72
C PRO A 254 14.59 8.91 8.02
N ALA A 255 13.61 9.38 7.27
CA ALA A 255 13.59 10.72 6.71
C ALA A 255 12.31 11.37 7.23
N ARG A 256 12.42 12.56 7.81
CA ARG A 256 11.22 13.34 8.12
C ARG A 256 10.58 13.72 6.80
N VAL A 257 9.48 13.06 6.53
CA VAL A 257 8.72 13.21 5.30
C VAL A 257 8.08 14.57 5.32
N SER A 258 8.33 15.41 4.31
CA SER A 258 7.68 16.71 4.20
C SER A 258 6.16 16.55 4.18
N THR A 259 5.42 17.59 4.58
CA THR A 259 3.94 17.62 4.50
C THR A 259 3.46 17.28 3.09
N GLN A 260 4.14 17.77 2.05
CA GLN A 260 3.83 17.45 0.65
C GLN A 260 4.01 15.94 0.34
N SER A 261 5.04 15.33 0.89
CA SER A 261 5.28 13.90 0.73
C SER A 261 4.27 13.07 1.53
N PHE A 262 3.90 13.53 2.73
CA PHE A 262 2.81 12.94 3.52
C PHE A 262 1.48 13.03 2.78
N ASP A 263 1.12 14.18 2.19
CA ASP A 263 -0.10 14.35 1.39
C ASP A 263 -0.15 13.36 0.21
N THR A 264 1.00 13.07 -0.39
CA THR A 264 1.08 12.08 -1.47
C THR A 264 0.81 10.66 -0.94
N CYS A 265 1.38 10.29 0.21
CA CYS A 265 1.08 9.02 0.87
C CYS A 265 -0.38 8.94 1.31
N ASN A 266 -0.92 10.03 1.86
CA ASN A 266 -2.30 10.17 2.29
C ASN A 266 -3.29 9.96 1.13
N ASN A 267 -3.11 10.69 0.03
CA ASN A 267 -3.96 10.53 -1.15
C ASN A 267 -3.91 9.10 -1.70
N THR A 268 -2.72 8.48 -1.71
CA THR A 268 -2.57 7.08 -2.14
C THR A 268 -3.28 6.10 -1.20
N TYR A 269 -3.24 6.33 0.13
CA TYR A 269 -3.99 5.54 1.09
C TYR A 269 -5.51 5.67 0.89
N LYS A 270 -6.02 6.88 0.63
CA LYS A 270 -7.44 7.11 0.32
C LYS A 270 -7.86 6.34 -0.94
N ASP A 271 -7.06 6.41 -1.99
CA ASP A 271 -7.31 5.67 -3.23
C ASP A 271 -7.32 4.15 -2.99
N LEU A 272 -6.37 3.64 -2.19
CA LEU A 272 -6.30 2.23 -1.79
C LEU A 272 -7.58 1.80 -1.08
N ALA A 273 -8.03 2.56 -0.08
CA ALA A 273 -9.23 2.25 0.70
C ALA A 273 -10.51 2.29 -0.15
N GLU A 274 -10.60 3.23 -1.09
CA GLU A 274 -11.73 3.33 -2.01
C GLU A 274 -11.77 2.16 -3.00
N VAL A 275 -10.63 1.81 -3.60
CA VAL A 275 -10.53 0.66 -4.49
C VAL A 275 -10.84 -0.63 -3.73
N TYR A 276 -10.28 -0.82 -2.55
CA TYR A 276 -10.57 -1.97 -1.70
C TYR A 276 -12.07 -2.09 -1.40
N SER A 277 -12.72 -0.99 -0.99
CA SER A 277 -14.17 -0.94 -0.75
C SER A 277 -15.00 -1.37 -1.96
N ARG A 278 -14.55 -1.06 -3.18
CA ARG A 278 -15.22 -1.50 -4.42
C ARG A 278 -14.91 -2.96 -4.74
N GLN A 279 -13.70 -3.44 -4.49
CA GLN A 279 -13.36 -4.86 -4.64
C GLN A 279 -14.21 -5.77 -3.72
N LEU A 280 -14.56 -5.31 -2.51
CA LEU A 280 -15.44 -6.06 -1.60
C LEU A 280 -16.84 -6.36 -2.17
N VAL A 281 -17.30 -5.63 -3.19
CA VAL A 281 -18.55 -5.94 -3.90
C VAL A 281 -18.43 -7.25 -4.67
N LEU A 282 -17.26 -7.54 -5.25
CA LEU A 282 -17.02 -8.82 -5.91
C LEU A 282 -17.01 -9.98 -4.90
N ILE A 283 -16.42 -9.74 -3.72
CA ILE A 283 -16.37 -10.73 -2.65
C ILE A 283 -17.76 -11.00 -2.10
N ALA A 284 -18.54 -9.97 -1.79
CA ALA A 284 -19.93 -10.14 -1.34
C ALA A 284 -20.79 -10.89 -2.38
N GLY A 285 -20.70 -10.54 -3.67
CA GLY A 285 -21.46 -11.21 -4.72
C GLY A 285 -21.11 -12.70 -4.84
N LEU A 286 -19.82 -13.04 -4.82
CA LEU A 286 -19.36 -14.43 -4.82
C LEU A 286 -19.75 -15.17 -3.54
N ASN A 287 -19.64 -14.53 -2.38
CA ASN A 287 -20.00 -15.12 -1.09
C ASN A 287 -21.49 -15.45 -1.00
N ASN A 288 -22.34 -14.52 -1.46
CA ASN A 288 -23.79 -14.73 -1.55
C ASN A 288 -24.12 -15.90 -2.49
N LEU A 289 -23.40 -16.05 -3.62
CA LEU A 289 -23.56 -17.21 -4.50
C LEU A 289 -23.15 -18.52 -3.82
N ILE A 290 -22.04 -18.53 -3.07
CA ILE A 290 -21.55 -19.73 -2.38
C ILE A 290 -22.55 -20.24 -1.34
N HIS A 291 -23.09 -19.34 -0.52
CA HIS A 291 -23.93 -19.72 0.61
C HIS A 291 -25.40 -19.86 0.26
N ARG A 292 -25.88 -19.12 -0.74
CA ARG A 292 -27.33 -18.93 -1.00
C ARG A 292 -27.72 -19.11 -2.47
N GLY A 293 -26.77 -19.37 -3.36
CA GLY A 293 -27.02 -19.54 -4.79
C GLY A 293 -27.51 -18.29 -5.53
N ASN A 294 -27.55 -17.12 -4.87
CA ASN A 294 -28.02 -15.87 -5.46
C ASN A 294 -27.14 -14.70 -5.00
N PHE A 295 -26.47 -14.03 -5.94
CA PHE A 295 -25.51 -12.95 -5.65
C PHE A 295 -26.11 -11.72 -4.96
N ASN A 296 -27.43 -11.52 -5.05
CA ASN A 296 -28.14 -10.42 -4.41
C ASN A 296 -28.62 -10.76 -2.98
N LEU A 297 -28.56 -12.02 -2.56
CA LEU A 297 -29.13 -12.47 -1.30
C LEU A 297 -28.09 -12.50 -0.19
N PHE A 298 -28.13 -11.49 0.68
CA PHE A 298 -27.34 -11.43 1.92
C PHE A 298 -27.97 -12.28 3.03
N SER A 299 -27.20 -12.57 4.09
CA SER A 299 -27.71 -13.26 5.28
C SER A 299 -28.86 -12.51 5.94
N ASP A 300 -29.80 -13.25 6.53
CA ASP A 300 -30.96 -12.63 7.20
C ASP A 300 -30.55 -11.79 8.41
N ASP A 301 -29.45 -12.17 9.09
CA ASP A 301 -28.85 -11.42 10.20
C ASP A 301 -28.41 -10.00 9.82
N VAL A 302 -28.05 -9.81 8.54
CA VAL A 302 -27.63 -8.53 7.96
C VAL A 302 -28.80 -7.84 7.26
N ARG A 303 -29.60 -8.61 6.52
CA ARG A 303 -30.68 -8.12 5.66
C ARG A 303 -31.86 -7.59 6.44
N PHE A 304 -32.14 -8.13 7.63
CA PHE A 304 -33.28 -7.70 8.46
C PHE A 304 -32.84 -6.84 9.65
N SER A 305 -33.57 -5.74 9.85
CA SER A 305 -33.40 -4.90 11.02
C SER A 305 -33.88 -5.64 12.27
N LYS A 306 -32.97 -5.93 13.22
CA LYS A 306 -33.30 -6.52 14.53
C LYS A 306 -34.39 -5.76 15.30
N LYS A 307 -34.56 -4.45 15.05
CA LYS A 307 -35.56 -3.61 15.71
C LYS A 307 -36.94 -3.65 15.06
N THR A 308 -37.01 -3.76 13.73
CA THR A 308 -38.26 -3.55 12.98
C THR A 308 -38.69 -4.77 12.17
N GLY A 309 -37.83 -5.79 12.03
CA GLY A 309 -38.06 -6.96 11.19
C GLY A 309 -38.14 -6.65 9.69
N LYS A 310 -37.86 -5.41 9.28
CA LYS A 310 -37.92 -4.97 7.87
C LYS A 310 -36.58 -5.14 7.19
N ILE A 311 -36.63 -5.33 5.86
CA ILE A 311 -35.43 -5.38 5.02
C ILE A 311 -34.70 -4.03 5.08
N ILE A 312 -33.40 -4.09 5.33
CA ILE A 312 -32.51 -2.95 5.26
C ILE A 312 -32.16 -2.72 3.79
N GLN A 313 -32.56 -1.56 3.23
CA GLN A 313 -32.37 -1.25 1.81
C GLN A 313 -30.92 -1.39 1.33
N ALA A 314 -29.96 -1.04 2.19
CA ALA A 314 -28.53 -1.16 1.91
C ALA A 314 -28.08 -2.60 1.60
N PHE A 315 -28.81 -3.60 2.08
CA PHE A 315 -28.49 -5.03 1.94
C PHE A 315 -29.59 -5.80 1.19
N SER A 316 -30.45 -5.09 0.46
CA SER A 316 -31.53 -5.72 -0.32
C SER A 316 -31.05 -6.26 -1.68
N SER A 317 -29.89 -5.82 -2.16
CA SER A 317 -29.25 -6.28 -3.39
C SER A 317 -27.76 -5.94 -3.39
N LEU A 318 -27.00 -6.58 -4.27
CA LEU A 318 -25.57 -6.29 -4.42
C LEU A 318 -25.33 -4.86 -4.93
N ASN A 319 -26.23 -4.36 -5.79
CA ASN A 319 -26.16 -2.99 -6.29
C ASN A 319 -26.33 -1.95 -5.18
N ASN A 320 -27.24 -2.19 -4.23
CA ASN A 320 -27.40 -1.31 -3.07
C ASN A 320 -26.19 -1.40 -2.13
N TYR A 321 -25.69 -2.62 -1.93
CA TYR A 321 -24.48 -2.87 -1.13
C TYR A 321 -23.25 -2.15 -1.68
N ALA A 322 -23.13 -1.99 -3.00
CA ALA A 322 -22.01 -1.28 -3.62
C ALA A 322 -21.83 0.15 -3.07
N ASN A 323 -22.91 0.80 -2.64
CA ASN A 323 -22.94 2.16 -2.10
C ASN A 323 -22.73 2.24 -0.57
N VAL A 324 -22.52 1.11 0.09
CA VAL A 324 -22.31 1.05 1.55
C VAL A 324 -20.89 1.47 1.91
N ASP A 325 -20.73 2.19 3.03
CA ASP A 325 -19.42 2.57 3.55
C ASP A 325 -18.55 1.35 3.87
N LEU A 326 -17.23 1.46 3.68
CA LEU A 326 -16.25 0.37 3.87
C LEU A 326 -16.45 -0.37 5.21
N GLY A 327 -16.60 0.37 6.31
CA GLY A 327 -16.76 -0.26 7.63
C GLY A 327 -18.01 -1.13 7.75
N LYS A 328 -19.11 -0.75 7.10
CA LYS A 328 -20.35 -1.54 7.08
C LYS A 328 -20.31 -2.69 6.09
N LYS A 329 -19.49 -2.58 5.03
CA LYS A 329 -19.34 -3.61 4.02
C LYS A 329 -18.82 -4.93 4.60
N LEU A 330 -17.77 -4.86 5.41
CA LEU A 330 -17.15 -6.06 5.99
C LEU A 330 -18.11 -6.85 6.89
N PHE A 331 -18.93 -6.17 7.70
CA PHE A 331 -19.94 -6.81 8.54
C PHE A 331 -21.01 -7.57 7.76
N ALA A 332 -21.21 -7.25 6.47
CA ALA A 332 -22.23 -7.87 5.65
C ALA A 332 -21.75 -9.16 4.95
N ILE A 333 -20.46 -9.49 5.01
CA ILE A 333 -19.88 -10.67 4.36
C ILE A 333 -19.72 -11.77 5.44
N ASP A 334 -20.69 -12.67 5.51
CA ASP A 334 -20.73 -13.77 6.47
C ASP A 334 -19.89 -14.97 6.00
N GLU A 335 -19.11 -15.58 6.90
CA GLU A 335 -18.33 -16.79 6.61
C GLU A 335 -17.54 -16.71 5.28
N SER A 336 -16.84 -15.58 5.10
CA SER A 336 -16.16 -15.26 3.86
C SER A 336 -15.14 -16.33 3.45
N PHE A 337 -15.19 -16.73 2.18
CA PHE A 337 -14.14 -17.58 1.58
C PHE A 337 -12.78 -16.86 1.50
N PHE A 338 -12.78 -15.52 1.54
CA PHE A 338 -11.60 -14.68 1.61
C PHE A 338 -11.34 -14.29 3.07
N LYS A 339 -10.11 -14.54 3.55
CA LYS A 339 -9.69 -14.17 4.90
C LYS A 339 -9.17 -12.73 4.89
N PHE A 340 -9.87 -11.84 5.59
CA PHE A 340 -9.49 -10.44 5.72
C PHE A 340 -8.41 -10.27 6.78
N ASP A 341 -7.41 -9.43 6.51
CA ASP A 341 -6.49 -8.92 7.54
C ASP A 341 -7.15 -7.76 8.30
N GLU A 342 -7.55 -8.00 9.54
CA GLU A 342 -8.18 -6.99 10.40
C GLU A 342 -7.26 -5.79 10.66
N ASN A 343 -5.93 -5.99 10.65
CA ASN A 343 -4.96 -4.93 10.88
C ASN A 343 -4.77 -4.02 9.64
N ALA A 344 -5.14 -4.51 8.46
CA ALA A 344 -5.08 -3.74 7.22
C ALA A 344 -6.19 -2.68 7.12
N ILE A 345 -7.28 -2.84 7.88
CA ILE A 345 -8.51 -2.06 7.71
C ILE A 345 -8.77 -1.18 8.92
N ASP A 346 -8.39 0.08 8.80
CA ASP A 346 -8.68 1.07 9.82
C ASP A 346 -9.75 2.07 9.34
N ASN A 347 -11.00 1.77 9.68
CA ASN A 347 -12.13 2.62 9.32
C ASN A 347 -12.07 4.00 9.97
N ARG A 348 -11.47 4.11 11.16
CA ARG A 348 -11.32 5.40 11.86
C ARG A 348 -10.29 6.25 11.14
N LEU A 349 -9.15 5.66 10.81
CA LEU A 349 -8.09 6.30 10.03
C LEU A 349 -8.59 6.77 8.67
N ARG A 350 -9.27 5.89 7.91
CA ARG A 350 -9.87 6.23 6.62
C ARG A 350 -10.79 7.44 6.75
N ASN A 351 -11.70 7.44 7.72
CA ASN A 351 -12.68 8.51 7.88
C ASN A 351 -12.05 9.83 8.37
N GLY A 352 -11.11 9.76 9.31
CA GLY A 352 -10.44 10.93 9.88
C GLY A 352 -9.57 11.65 8.86
N ILE A 353 -8.76 10.90 8.11
CA ILE A 353 -7.83 11.49 7.15
C ILE A 353 -8.51 11.86 5.81
N ALA A 354 -9.59 11.17 5.41
CA ALA A 354 -10.33 11.48 4.18
C ALA A 354 -10.98 12.87 4.17
N HIS A 355 -11.44 13.37 5.32
CA HIS A 355 -12.26 14.58 5.40
C HIS A 355 -11.53 15.87 5.84
N TYR A 356 -10.22 15.98 5.57
CA TYR A 356 -9.38 17.16 5.87
C TYR A 356 -9.28 17.55 7.36
N LYS A 357 -9.63 16.62 8.27
CA LYS A 357 -9.53 16.84 9.73
C LYS A 357 -8.26 16.21 10.30
N HIS A 358 -7.12 16.44 9.66
CA HIS A 358 -5.84 15.94 10.16
C HIS A 358 -4.77 17.02 10.16
N GLU A 359 -3.87 16.93 11.12
CA GLU A 359 -2.66 17.75 11.25
C GLU A 359 -1.47 16.79 11.24
N TYR A 360 -0.42 17.17 10.52
CA TYR A 360 0.83 16.41 10.48
C TYR A 360 1.95 17.27 11.05
N ASN A 361 2.56 16.81 12.12
CA ASN A 361 3.72 17.45 12.70
C ASN A 361 4.99 16.86 12.07
N GLU A 362 5.65 17.63 11.21
CA GLU A 362 6.86 17.18 10.52
C GLU A 362 8.05 16.92 11.44
N VAL A 363 8.06 17.49 12.66
CA VAL A 363 9.13 17.30 13.65
C VAL A 363 8.97 15.96 14.34
N THR A 364 7.80 15.70 14.90
CA THR A 364 7.52 14.46 15.64
C THR A 364 7.07 13.33 14.74
N GLN A 365 6.76 13.62 13.48
CA GLN A 365 6.12 12.71 12.52
C GLN A 365 4.79 12.13 13.02
N ILE A 366 4.10 12.84 13.90
CA ILE A 366 2.78 12.45 14.41
C ILE A 366 1.70 13.00 13.47
N ILE A 367 0.75 12.13 13.13
CA ILE A 367 -0.49 12.47 12.45
C ILE A 367 -1.60 12.49 13.49
N THR A 368 -2.19 13.66 13.70
CA THR A 368 -3.33 13.84 14.58
C THR A 368 -4.59 13.97 13.73
N TYR A 369 -5.61 13.15 13.96
CA TYR A 369 -6.87 13.23 13.22
C TYR A 369 -8.11 13.04 14.10
N SER A 370 -9.22 13.66 13.74
CA SER A 370 -10.48 13.52 14.47
C SER A 370 -11.25 12.26 14.04
N SER A 371 -11.70 11.46 15.01
CA SER A 371 -12.39 10.19 14.73
C SER A 371 -13.89 10.31 14.43
N ALA A 372 -14.49 11.49 14.67
CA ALA A 372 -15.94 11.66 14.63
C ALA A 372 -16.44 12.88 13.82
N LYS A 373 -17.70 12.77 13.36
CA LYS A 373 -18.52 13.91 12.90
C LYS A 373 -18.95 14.74 14.12
N GLU A 374 -17.99 15.38 14.75
CA GLU A 374 -18.26 16.27 15.87
C GLU A 374 -18.71 17.63 15.32
N GLY A 375 -19.73 18.22 15.95
CA GLY A 375 -20.25 19.54 15.62
C GLY A 375 -19.24 20.64 15.93
N LEU A 376 -19.53 21.52 16.88
CA LEU A 376 -18.66 22.65 17.23
C LEU A 376 -17.50 22.30 18.20
N ALA A 377 -17.54 21.15 18.87
CA ALA A 377 -16.48 20.67 19.78
C ALA A 377 -15.57 19.66 19.06
N ARG A 378 -14.26 19.74 19.29
CA ARG A 378 -13.23 18.82 18.74
C ARG A 378 -12.64 18.02 19.91
N ASP A 379 -13.41 17.11 20.49
CA ASP A 379 -13.07 16.52 21.80
C ASP A 379 -12.36 15.16 21.69
N THR A 380 -12.38 14.49 20.52
CA THR A 380 -11.62 13.23 20.33
C THR A 380 -10.70 13.24 19.10
N THR A 381 -9.42 13.53 19.36
CA THR A 381 -8.32 13.33 18.41
C THR A 381 -7.62 12.00 18.66
N ILE A 382 -7.12 11.39 17.59
CA ILE A 382 -6.30 10.19 17.61
C ILE A 382 -4.95 10.56 17.00
N ASP A 383 -3.88 10.18 17.68
CA ASP A 383 -2.51 10.33 17.21
C ASP A 383 -1.98 8.98 16.73
N ILE A 384 -1.33 8.98 15.57
CA ILE A 384 -0.55 7.84 15.07
C ILE A 384 0.79 8.33 14.54
N THR A 385 1.82 7.49 14.58
CA THR A 385 3.09 7.84 13.94
C THR A 385 2.98 7.70 12.42
N PHE A 386 3.81 8.42 11.69
CA PHE A 386 3.89 8.27 10.24
C PHE A 386 4.33 6.85 9.83
N MET A 387 5.14 6.16 10.63
CA MET A 387 5.50 4.76 10.41
C MET A 387 4.28 3.85 10.52
N GLU A 388 3.44 4.04 11.54
CA GLU A 388 2.18 3.30 11.69
C GLU A 388 1.25 3.51 10.50
N PHE A 389 1.15 4.76 10.03
CA PHE A 389 0.39 5.07 8.84
C PHE A 389 0.92 4.33 7.60
N LEU A 390 2.23 4.34 7.36
CA LEU A 390 2.87 3.63 6.25
C LEU A 390 2.68 2.12 6.36
N ARG A 391 2.73 1.56 7.57
CA ARG A 391 2.47 0.14 7.83
C ARG A 391 1.05 -0.23 7.45
N LYS A 392 0.05 0.56 7.89
CA LYS A 392 -1.35 0.36 7.52
C LYS A 392 -1.57 0.50 6.01
N MET A 393 -0.90 1.44 5.35
CA MET A 393 -0.95 1.60 3.89
C MET A 393 -0.38 0.37 3.15
N LEU A 394 0.73 -0.18 3.63
CA LEU A 394 1.33 -1.40 3.09
C LEU A 394 0.40 -2.61 3.24
N LEU A 395 -0.17 -2.81 4.43
CA LEU A 395 -1.12 -3.89 4.68
C LEU A 395 -2.37 -3.77 3.81
N LEU A 396 -2.94 -2.57 3.69
CA LEU A 396 -4.08 -2.32 2.82
C LEU A 396 -3.77 -2.58 1.34
N PHE A 397 -2.57 -2.23 0.86
CA PHE A 397 -2.15 -2.59 -0.49
C PHE A 397 -2.07 -4.10 -0.70
N ARG A 398 -1.63 -4.87 0.30
CA ARG A 398 -1.61 -6.34 0.21
C ARG A 398 -3.02 -6.90 0.03
N GLU A 399 -3.97 -6.41 0.81
CA GLU A 399 -5.38 -6.78 0.67
C GLU A 399 -5.90 -6.47 -0.75
N VAL A 400 -5.65 -5.26 -1.25
CA VAL A 400 -6.00 -4.86 -2.63
C VAL A 400 -5.35 -5.78 -3.67
N HIS A 401 -4.10 -6.15 -3.45
CA HIS A 401 -3.36 -7.07 -4.32
C HIS A 401 -3.94 -8.48 -4.29
N SER A 402 -4.26 -9.00 -3.10
CA SER A 402 -4.86 -10.32 -2.93
C SER A 402 -6.22 -10.40 -3.62
N LEU A 403 -7.04 -9.35 -3.51
CA LEU A 403 -8.30 -9.24 -4.26
C LEU A 403 -8.11 -9.06 -5.77
N ASN A 404 -6.96 -8.59 -6.23
CA ASN A 404 -6.64 -8.59 -7.66
C ASN A 404 -6.53 -10.02 -8.23
N HIS A 405 -6.19 -11.03 -7.43
CA HIS A 405 -6.27 -12.43 -7.87
C HIS A 405 -7.71 -12.93 -8.06
N VAL A 406 -8.68 -12.37 -7.34
CA VAL A 406 -10.11 -12.62 -7.57
C VAL A 406 -10.53 -11.98 -8.89
N ILE A 407 -10.19 -10.70 -9.11
CA ILE A 407 -10.45 -10.00 -10.38
C ILE A 407 -9.84 -10.77 -11.56
N LYS A 408 -8.60 -11.26 -11.41
CA LYS A 408 -7.93 -12.11 -12.40
C LYS A 408 -8.80 -13.29 -12.81
N ALA A 409 -9.26 -14.06 -11.83
CA ALA A 409 -10.05 -15.25 -12.09
C ALA A 409 -11.36 -14.91 -12.78
N LEU A 410 -12.03 -13.82 -12.37
CA LEU A 410 -13.25 -13.33 -13.02
C LEU A 410 -13.01 -12.94 -14.48
N LEU A 411 -11.95 -12.18 -14.78
CA LEU A 411 -11.61 -11.79 -16.16
C LEU A 411 -11.32 -13.00 -17.04
N PHE A 412 -10.58 -14.00 -16.53
CA PHE A 412 -10.32 -15.23 -17.27
C PHE A 412 -11.60 -16.05 -17.46
N HIS A 413 -12.49 -16.11 -16.48
CA HIS A 413 -13.78 -16.79 -16.62
C HIS A 413 -14.65 -16.14 -17.70
N VAL A 414 -14.77 -14.81 -17.69
CA VAL A 414 -15.46 -14.05 -18.74
C VAL A 414 -14.88 -14.34 -20.11
N THR A 415 -13.54 -14.30 -20.23
CA THR A 415 -12.85 -14.44 -21.52
C THR A 415 -12.87 -15.87 -22.07
N LEU A 416 -12.59 -16.87 -21.21
CA LEU A 416 -12.35 -18.25 -21.64
C LEU A 416 -13.59 -19.13 -21.57
N ILE A 417 -14.45 -18.92 -20.58
CA ILE A 417 -15.63 -19.76 -20.33
C ILE A 417 -16.87 -19.11 -20.95
N LEU A 418 -17.18 -17.88 -20.55
CA LEU A 418 -18.37 -17.17 -21.06
C LEU A 418 -18.19 -16.62 -22.47
N LYS A 419 -16.93 -16.44 -22.92
CA LYS A 419 -16.56 -15.85 -24.22
C LYS A 419 -17.23 -14.49 -24.46
N LYS A 420 -17.36 -13.69 -23.40
CA LYS A 420 -17.91 -12.33 -23.43
C LYS A 420 -16.78 -11.29 -23.44
N ASP A 421 -17.14 -10.07 -23.85
CA ASP A 421 -16.24 -8.92 -23.82
C ASP A 421 -16.30 -8.21 -22.46
N ILE A 422 -15.17 -7.61 -22.06
CA ILE A 422 -14.94 -6.97 -20.74
C ILE A 422 -15.07 -5.44 -20.83
#